data_AF-A0A7V4UFB2-F1
#
_entry.id   AF-A0A7V4UFB2-F1
#
_cell.length_a   1.000
_cell.length_b   1.000
_cell.length_c   1.000
_cell.angle_alpha   90.00
_cell.angle_beta   90.00
_cell.angle_gamma   90.00
#
_symmetry.space_group_name_H-M   'P 1'
#
loop_
_entity.id
_entity.type
_entity.pdbx_description
1 polymer ?
#
loop_
_entity_poly.entity_id
_entity_poly.type
_entity_poly.pdbx_seq_one_letter_code
_entity_poly.pdbx_strand_id
1 'polypeptide(L)' 'MRPLITPVSVTNPFDEEKALPCDALVDTGAAYLVLPSAWRAEFGMLHSSNEVVVETATQTVVRGPIGGPVKSQIAGFRPV' A
#
# COMPACT_ATOMS: atom_id res chain seq x y z
N MET A 1 -19.47 -0.09 -14.15
CA MET A 1 -18.41 0.93 -13.93
C MET A 1 -17.07 0.23 -14.11
N ARG A 2 -16.06 0.85 -14.73
CA ARG A 2 -14.71 0.25 -14.89
C ARG A 2 -13.82 0.71 -13.73
N PRO A 3 -12.98 -0.15 -13.14
CA PRO A 3 -12.04 0.27 -12.12
C PRO A 3 -10.98 1.22 -12.71
N LEU A 4 -10.59 2.24 -11.95
CA LEU A 4 -9.49 3.11 -12.31
C LEU A 4 -8.20 2.52 -11.73
N ILE A 5 -7.36 1.96 -12.60
CA ILE A 5 -6.10 1.32 -12.23
C ILE A 5 -4.94 2.21 -12.69
N THR A 6 -3.92 2.36 -11.85
CA THR A 6 -2.73 3.14 -12.17
C THR A 6 -1.46 2.40 -11.76
N PRO A 7 -0.40 2.39 -12.60
CA PRO A 7 0.88 1.84 -12.19
C PRO A 7 1.49 2.70 -11.08
N VAL A 8 1.94 2.04 -10.02
CA VAL A 8 2.64 2.65 -8.90
C VAL A 8 3.92 1.89 -8.58
N SER A 9 4.91 2.57 -8.05
CA SER A 9 6.04 1.94 -7.35
C SER A 9 5.94 2.27 -5.87
N VAL A 10 5.87 1.24 -5.03
CA VAL A 10 5.93 1.39 -3.58
C VAL A 10 7.32 0.99 -3.13
N THR A 11 8.03 1.86 -2.43
CA THR A 11 9.44 1.68 -2.07
C THR A 11 9.64 1.92 -0.58
N ASN A 12 10.49 1.10 0.04
CA ASN A 12 11.01 1.42 1.36
C ASN A 12 11.99 2.62 1.23
N PRO A 13 11.71 3.79 1.82
CA PRO A 13 12.58 4.96 1.67
C PRO A 13 13.96 4.78 2.34
N PHE A 14 14.14 3.75 3.14
CA PHE A 14 15.42 3.42 3.79
C PHE A 14 16.19 2.31 3.07
N ASP A 15 15.60 1.70 2.03
CA ASP A 15 16.20 0.65 1.21
C ASP A 15 15.59 0.71 -0.20
N GLU A 16 16.20 1.52 -1.07
CA GLU A 16 15.67 1.79 -2.42
C GLU A 16 15.64 0.56 -3.33
N GLU A 17 16.41 -0.49 -3.01
CA GLU A 17 16.35 -1.77 -3.73
C GLU A 17 15.05 -2.53 -3.44
N LYS A 18 14.34 -2.18 -2.36
CA LYS A 18 13.02 -2.72 -1.99
C LYS A 18 11.91 -1.91 -2.61
N ALA A 19 11.98 -1.73 -3.93
CA ALA A 19 10.94 -1.13 -4.75
C ALA A 19 10.04 -2.20 -5.36
N LEU A 20 8.74 -2.09 -5.14
CA LEU A 20 7.74 -3.01 -5.66
C LEU A 20 6.86 -2.26 -6.67
N PRO A 21 7.05 -2.47 -7.98
CA PRO A 21 6.15 -1.98 -9.00
C PRO A 21 4.87 -2.83 -9.02
N CYS A 22 3.70 -2.18 -9.05
CA CYS A 22 2.41 -2.86 -9.17
C CYS A 22 1.35 -1.96 -9.80
N ASP A 23 0.26 -2.57 -10.25
CA ASP A 23 -0.95 -1.86 -10.60
C ASP A 23 -1.83 -1.70 -9.36
N ALA A 24 -2.21 -0.46 -9.04
CA ALA A 24 -3.03 -0.13 -7.88
C ALA A 24 -4.41 0.41 -8.31
N LEU A 25 -5.44 0.04 -7.53
CA LEU A 25 -6.78 0.60 -7.66
C LEU A 25 -6.83 1.99 -7.00
N VAL A 26 -7.35 2.98 -7.73
CA VAL A 26 -7.71 4.27 -7.14
C VAL A 26 -9.06 4.11 -6.44
N ASP A 27 -9.03 4.12 -5.11
CA ASP A 27 -10.20 3.96 -4.26
C ASP A 27 -10.38 5.18 -3.35
N THR A 28 -11.39 6.00 -3.66
CA THR A 28 -11.76 7.18 -2.85
C THR A 28 -12.40 6.82 -1.52
N GLY A 29 -12.82 5.56 -1.32
CA GLY A 29 -13.35 5.05 -0.06
C GLY A 29 -12.29 4.45 0.86
N ALA A 30 -11.05 4.27 0.39
CA ALA A 30 -9.97 3.74 1.19
C ALA A 30 -9.23 4.83 1.98
N ALA A 31 -9.04 4.61 3.29
CA ALA A 31 -8.29 5.53 4.16
C ALA A 31 -6.77 5.30 4.13
N TYR A 32 -6.32 4.14 3.66
CA TYR A 32 -4.91 3.71 3.68
C TYR A 32 -4.50 3.15 2.32
N LEU A 33 -3.20 3.16 2.04
CA LEU A 33 -2.62 2.28 1.02
C LEU A 33 -2.68 0.84 1.54
N VAL A 34 -3.56 0.02 0.95
CA VAL A 34 -3.74 -1.38 1.32
C VAL A 34 -2.96 -2.25 0.35
N LEU A 35 -2.06 -3.09 0.88
CA LEU A 35 -1.25 -4.01 0.10
C LEU A 35 -1.49 -5.45 0.58
N PRO A 36 -1.33 -6.46 -0.31
CA PRO A 36 -1.38 -7.85 0.08
C PRO A 36 -0.36 -8.17 1.19
N SER A 37 -0.81 -8.83 2.26
CA SER A 37 0.08 -9.23 3.37
C SER A 37 1.22 -10.15 2.93
N ALA A 38 0.99 -10.93 1.87
CA ALA A 38 2.00 -11.78 1.23
C ALA A 38 3.22 -11.00 0.72
N TRP A 39 3.08 -9.71 0.42
CA TRP A 39 4.17 -8.87 -0.10
C TRP A 39 5.01 -8.24 1.00
N ARG A 40 4.70 -8.45 2.28
CA ARG A 40 5.37 -7.77 3.39
C ARG A 40 6.89 -7.98 3.40
N ALA A 41 7.36 -9.18 3.07
CA ALA A 41 8.79 -9.50 3.05
C ALA A 41 9.54 -8.78 1.93
N GLU A 42 8.85 -8.43 0.84
CA GLU A 42 9.45 -7.75 -0.34
C GLU A 42 9.86 -6.31 -0.01
N PHE A 43 9.27 -5.70 1.02
CA PHE A 43 9.63 -4.35 1.48
C PHE A 43 10.84 -4.31 2.43
N GLY A 44 11.43 -5.47 2.76
CA GLY A 44 12.45 -5.57 3.78
C GLY A 44 11.91 -5.17 5.16
N MET A 45 12.72 -4.48 5.95
CA MET A 45 12.32 -4.05 7.29
C MET A 45 11.53 -2.74 7.21
N LEU A 46 10.20 -2.84 7.38
CA LEU A 46 9.34 -1.68 7.67
C LEU A 46 9.06 -1.62 9.16
N HIS A 47 9.04 -0.42 9.74
CA HIS A 47 8.52 -0.28 11.10
C HIS A 47 7.03 -0.62 11.08
N SER A 48 6.65 -1.63 11.86
CA SER A 48 5.24 -1.94 12.09
C SER A 48 4.78 -1.23 13.37
N SER A 49 3.71 -0.45 13.24
CA SER A 49 3.00 0.12 14.39
C SER A 49 1.84 -0.79 14.80
N ASN A 50 0.93 -0.27 15.63
CA ASN A 50 -0.26 -0.98 16.09
C ASN A 50 -1.10 -1.54 14.93
N GLU A 51 -1.87 -2.58 15.23
CA GLU A 51 -2.90 -3.05 14.30
C GLU A 51 -4.02 -2.02 14.16
N VAL A 52 -4.57 -1.93 12.95
CA VAL A 52 -5.83 -1.23 12.70
C VAL A 52 -6.95 -2.21 12.44
N VAL A 53 -8.12 -1.81 12.90
CA VAL A 53 -9.39 -2.47 12.65
C VAL A 53 -10.05 -1.75 11.48
N VAL A 54 -10.35 -2.50 10.43
CA VAL A 54 -11.03 -1.98 9.23
C VAL A 54 -12.26 -2.81 8.93
N GLU A 55 -13.38 -2.14 8.68
CA GLU A 55 -14.60 -2.77 8.18
C GLU A 55 -14.59 -2.72 6.65
N THR A 56 -14.77 -3.88 6.02
CA THR A 56 -14.79 -3.99 4.56
C THR A 56 -16.20 -3.78 4.01
N ALA A 57 -16.31 -3.58 2.70
CA ALA A 57 -17.61 -3.51 2.02
C ALA A 57 -18.48 -4.78 2.21
N THR A 58 -17.87 -5.92 2.57
CA THR A 58 -18.59 -7.17 2.89
C THR A 58 -19.04 -7.23 4.36
N GLN A 59 -19.03 -6.09 5.09
CA GLN A 59 -19.35 -6.00 6.51
C GLN A 59 -18.47 -6.90 7.38
N THR A 60 -17.28 -7.24 6.88
CA THR A 60 -16.32 -8.07 7.59
C THR A 60 -15.32 -7.16 8.27
N VAL A 61 -15.08 -7.42 9.55
CA VAL A 61 -14.04 -6.72 10.30
C VAL A 61 -12.72 -7.46 10.13
N VAL A 62 -11.72 -6.77 9.58
CA VAL A 62 -10.37 -7.28 9.39
C VAL A 62 -9.40 -6.49 10.27
N ARG A 63 -8.43 -7.20 10.86
CA ARG A 63 -7.32 -6.61 11.61
C ARG A 63 -6.04 -6.78 10.81
N GLY A 64 -5.28 -5.70 10.66
CA GLY A 64 -4.04 -5.72 9.91
C GLY A 64 -2.99 -4.77 10.50
N PRO A 65 -1.69 -5.09 10.38
CA PRO A 65 -0.64 -4.20 10.85
C PRO A 65 -0.54 -2.97 9.95
N ILE A 66 -0.30 -1.79 10.55
CA ILE A 66 0.21 -0.64 9.79
C ILE A 66 1.74 -0.76 9.73
N GLY A 67 2.28 -0.79 8.51
CA GLY A 67 3.71 -0.72 8.24
C GLY A 67 4.09 0.56 7.50
N GLY A 68 5.23 1.16 7.84
CA GLY A 68 5.76 2.32 7.14
C GLY A 68 6.94 2.99 7.85
N PRO A 69 7.40 4.17 7.37
CA PRO A 69 6.94 4.86 6.17
C PRO A 69 7.26 4.10 4.87
N VAL A 70 6.49 4.39 3.82
CA VAL A 70 6.78 3.96 2.44
C VAL A 70 6.71 5.17 1.50
N LYS A 71 7.50 5.16 0.43
CA LYS A 71 7.35 6.09 -0.70
C LYS A 71 6.43 5.44 -1.72
N SER A 72 5.38 6.14 -2.15
CA SER A 72 4.53 5.69 -3.26
C SER A 72 4.66 6.67 -4.41
N GLN A 73 5.07 6.16 -5.58
CA GLN A 73 5.23 6.93 -6.81
C GLN A 73 4.20 6.48 -7.84
N ILE A 74 3.26 7.35 -8.17
CA ILE A 74 2.28 7.10 -9.24
C ILE A 74 2.92 7.45 -10.59
N ALA A 75 2.78 6.55 -11.57
CA ALA A 75 3.28 6.78 -12.92
C ALA A 75 2.61 8.01 -13.56
N GLY A 76 3.39 8.83 -14.27
CA GLY A 76 2.92 10.06 -14.91
C GLY A 76 2.83 11.27 -13.98
N PHE A 77 3.04 11.10 -12.67
CA PHE A 77 3.15 12.21 -11.72
C PHE A 77 4.62 12.44 -11.35
N ARG A 78 4.98 13.70 -11.06
CA ARG A 78 6.32 14.03 -10.56
C ARG A 78 6.49 13.50 -9.13
N PRO A 79 7.67 12.99 -8.77
CA PRO A 79 7.98 12.67 -7.37
C PRO A 79 7.86 13.90 -6.47
N VAL A 80 7.36 13.68 -5.25
CA VAL A 80 7.28 14.66 -4.16
C VAL A 80 8.20 14.28 -3.01
#